data_AF-A0A8T7H050-F1
#
_entry.id   AF-A0A8T7H050-F1
#
_cell.length_a   1.000
_cell.length_b   1.000
_cell.length_c   1.000
_cell.angle_alpha   90.00
_cell.angle_beta   90.00
_cell.angle_gamma   90.00
#
_symmetry.space_group_name_H-M   'P 1'
#
loop_
_entity.id
_entity.type
_entity.pdbx_description
1 polymer ?
#
loop_
_entity_poly.entity_id
_entity_poly.type
_entity_poly.pdbx_seq_one_letter_code
_entity_poly.pdbx_strand_id
1 'polypeptide(L)'
;MRAKLEIVAMFVAAVAFIVSLIAIFLSLDAISRQPVIASPYSDPVLAYAYQFHINMTEFQECLEKENVYDKWMQDAKALGVRGTPTFIINGRKIEGNQPNLIKQTIEEELQNPSPHDLWQYVNKDIILGNKSAPVLAIEVSSFTCPHCRAFHKSAFPEIKESYIDTGKIAWVPKILGDKKKSNAIYCFYLQRPDKVVEYIDLLFE
;
A
#
# COMPACT_ATOMS: atom_id res chain seq x y z
N MET A 1 -14.91 56.90 33.95
CA MET A 1 -15.58 56.61 32.67
C MET A 1 -14.63 56.07 31.60
N ARG A 2 -13.41 56.63 31.42
CA ARG A 2 -12.41 56.15 30.44
C ARG A 2 -12.07 54.65 30.51
N ALA A 3 -11.74 54.12 31.69
CA ALA A 3 -11.35 52.70 31.84
C ALA A 3 -12.47 51.70 31.48
N LYS A 4 -13.75 52.04 31.69
CA LYS A 4 -14.87 51.20 31.26
C LYS A 4 -15.04 51.18 29.74
N LEU A 5 -14.70 52.28 29.06
CA LEU A 5 -14.79 52.38 27.60
C LEU A 5 -13.65 51.60 26.91
N GLU A 6 -12.45 51.60 27.50
CA GLU A 6 -11.30 50.84 27.01
C GLU A 6 -11.48 49.31 27.14
N ILE A 7 -12.05 48.85 28.26
CA ILE A 7 -12.35 47.43 28.46
C ILE A 7 -13.39 46.93 27.46
N VAL A 8 -14.43 47.73 27.20
CA VAL A 8 -15.46 47.39 26.20
C VAL A 8 -14.86 47.35 24.80
N ALA A 9 -13.98 48.30 24.43
CA ALA A 9 -13.31 48.30 23.14
C ALA A 9 -12.39 47.08 22.95
N MET A 10 -11.63 46.69 23.98
CA MET A 10 -10.81 45.47 23.94
C MET A 10 -11.64 44.20 23.77
N PHE A 11 -12.78 44.09 24.46
CA PHE A 11 -13.69 42.94 24.31
C PHE A 11 -14.28 42.87 22.91
N VAL A 12 -14.72 44.00 22.35
CA VAL A 12 -15.28 44.06 20.99
C VAL A 12 -14.22 43.67 19.95
N ALA A 13 -12.98 44.13 20.10
CA ALA A 13 -11.88 43.76 19.21
C ALA A 13 -11.52 42.26 19.30
N ALA A 14 -11.48 41.69 20.52
CA ALA A 14 -11.21 40.27 20.72
C ALA A 14 -12.32 39.39 20.12
N VAL A 15 -13.59 39.76 20.31
CA VAL A 15 -14.73 39.04 19.71
C VAL A 15 -14.69 39.12 18.19
N ALA A 16 -14.39 40.30 17.61
CA ALA A 16 -14.27 40.45 16.16
C ALA A 16 -13.14 39.56 15.57
N PHE A 17 -11.98 39.48 16.24
CA PHE A 17 -10.86 38.65 15.81
C PHE A 17 -11.19 37.15 15.87
N ILE A 18 -11.88 36.72 16.93
CA ILE A 18 -12.34 35.33 17.09
C ILE A 18 -13.37 34.98 16.00
N VAL A 19 -14.32 35.87 15.71
CA VAL A 19 -15.33 35.65 14.65
C VAL A 19 -14.67 35.56 13.27
N SER A 20 -13.66 36.39 12.98
CA SER A 20 -12.90 36.30 11.73
C SER A 20 -12.09 35.00 11.61
N LEU A 21 -11.46 34.53 12.69
CA LEU A 21 -10.73 33.26 12.69
C LEU A 21 -11.66 32.06 12.51
N ILE A 22 -12.83 32.06 13.15
CA ILE A 22 -13.85 31.01 12.98
C ILE A 22 -14.38 31.02 11.53
N ALA A 23 -14.62 32.19 10.94
CA ALA A 23 -15.04 32.28 9.54
C ALA A 23 -13.97 31.74 8.57
N ILE A 24 -12.68 31.95 8.85
CA ILE A 24 -11.56 31.37 8.08
C ILE A 24 -11.52 29.84 8.25
N PHE A 25 -11.69 29.31 9.46
CA PHE A 25 -11.76 27.86 9.69
C PHE A 25 -12.95 27.21 9.00
N LEU A 26 -14.14 27.82 9.06
CA LEU A 26 -15.35 27.32 8.39
C LEU A 26 -15.25 27.38 6.85
N SER A 27 -14.48 28.33 6.31
CA SER A 27 -14.23 28.40 4.86
C SER A 27 -13.12 27.43 4.40
N LEU A 28 -12.13 27.13 5.25
CA LEU A 28 -11.15 26.06 4.98
C LEU A 28 -11.81 24.66 5.00
N ASP A 29 -12.78 24.41 5.88
CA ASP A 29 -13.59 23.19 5.88
C ASP A 29 -14.47 23.04 4.62
N ALA A 30 -14.84 24.16 3.99
CA ALA A 30 -15.61 24.14 2.74
C ALA A 30 -14.70 23.88 1.51
N ILE A 31 -13.43 24.26 1.56
CA ILE A 31 -12.46 24.03 0.47
C ILE A 31 -11.96 22.58 0.46
N SER A 32 -11.97 21.88 1.60
CA SER A 32 -11.54 20.47 1.68
C SER A 32 -12.58 19.47 1.17
N ARG A 33 -13.85 19.89 1.00
CA ARG A 33 -14.89 19.04 0.41
C ARG A 33 -14.87 19.18 -1.12
N GLN A 34 -13.84 18.62 -1.74
CA GLN A 34 -13.93 18.31 -3.17
C GLN A 34 -15.15 17.41 -3.39
N PRO A 35 -15.98 17.67 -4.41
CA PRO A 35 -17.08 16.77 -4.73
C PRO A 35 -16.49 15.39 -5.04
N VAL A 36 -16.91 14.36 -4.30
CA VAL A 36 -16.60 12.97 -4.64
C VAL A 36 -17.20 12.73 -6.02
N ILE A 37 -16.38 12.78 -7.06
CA ILE A 37 -16.80 12.42 -8.40
C ILE A 37 -17.16 10.95 -8.33
N ALA A 38 -18.44 10.63 -8.45
CA ALA A 38 -18.89 9.24 -8.49
C ALA A 38 -18.16 8.54 -9.64
N SER A 39 -17.50 7.42 -9.34
CA SER A 39 -16.78 6.64 -10.35
C SER A 39 -17.73 6.25 -11.48
N PRO A 40 -17.37 6.44 -12.76
CA PRO A 40 -18.17 5.96 -13.88
C PRO A 40 -18.07 4.44 -14.08
N TYR A 41 -17.18 3.77 -13.34
CA TYR A 41 -16.97 2.33 -13.40
C TYR A 41 -17.77 1.60 -12.32
N SER A 42 -18.51 0.58 -12.72
CA SER A 42 -19.20 -0.36 -11.82
C SER A 42 -18.29 -1.49 -11.34
N ASP A 43 -17.25 -1.82 -12.13
CA ASP A 43 -16.26 -2.81 -11.76
C ASP A 43 -15.33 -2.28 -10.64
N PRO A 44 -15.21 -2.95 -9.48
CA PRO A 44 -14.45 -2.43 -8.35
C PRO A 44 -12.97 -2.18 -8.67
N VAL A 45 -12.35 -3.02 -9.52
CA VAL A 45 -10.94 -2.85 -9.91
C VAL A 45 -10.76 -1.50 -10.62
N LEU A 46 -11.61 -1.20 -11.59
CA LEU A 46 -11.57 0.06 -12.31
C LEU A 46 -12.01 1.25 -11.44
N ALA A 47 -13.04 1.06 -10.60
CA ALA A 47 -13.57 2.10 -9.75
C ALA A 47 -12.56 2.57 -8.69
N TYR A 48 -11.88 1.63 -8.04
CA TYR A 48 -10.82 1.96 -7.08
C TYR A 48 -9.64 2.63 -7.77
N ALA A 49 -9.19 2.15 -8.94
CA ALA A 49 -8.10 2.79 -9.67
C ALA A 49 -8.43 4.25 -10.03
N TYR A 50 -9.66 4.51 -10.48
CA TYR A 50 -10.14 5.84 -10.82
C TYR A 50 -10.05 6.84 -9.65
N GLN A 51 -10.31 6.38 -8.41
CA GLN A 51 -10.23 7.23 -7.20
C GLN A 51 -8.82 7.77 -6.94
N PHE A 52 -7.77 7.11 -7.44
CA PHE A 52 -6.38 7.55 -7.30
C PHE A 52 -5.90 8.40 -8.48
N HIS A 53 -6.81 8.88 -9.34
CA HIS A 53 -6.50 9.67 -10.53
C HIS A 53 -5.57 8.94 -11.51
N ILE A 54 -5.73 7.63 -11.63
CA ILE A 54 -5.06 6.79 -12.63
C ILE A 54 -5.47 7.23 -14.04
N ASN A 55 -4.53 7.21 -14.99
CA ASN A 55 -4.87 7.33 -16.40
C ASN A 55 -5.59 6.04 -16.84
N MET A 56 -6.91 6.12 -16.90
CA MET A 56 -7.76 4.95 -17.12
C MET A 56 -7.59 4.34 -18.51
N THR A 57 -7.26 5.13 -19.53
CA THR A 57 -6.97 4.60 -20.87
C THR A 57 -5.73 3.70 -20.84
N GLU A 58 -4.62 4.22 -20.31
CA GLU A 58 -3.37 3.44 -20.17
C GLU A 58 -3.53 2.24 -19.24
N PHE A 59 -4.32 2.40 -18.17
CA PHE A 59 -4.58 1.33 -17.22
C PHE A 59 -5.36 0.18 -17.84
N GLN A 60 -6.43 0.47 -18.59
CA GLN A 60 -7.22 -0.54 -19.29
C GLN A 60 -6.41 -1.23 -20.40
N GLU A 61 -5.63 -0.47 -21.17
CA GLU A 61 -4.70 -1.05 -22.16
C GLU A 61 -3.67 -1.98 -21.50
N CYS A 62 -3.14 -1.59 -20.34
CA CYS A 62 -2.23 -2.43 -19.57
C CYS A 62 -2.93 -3.72 -19.11
N LEU A 63 -4.16 -3.65 -18.61
CA LEU A 63 -4.93 -4.82 -18.19
C LEU A 63 -5.18 -5.84 -19.30
N GLU A 64 -5.32 -5.37 -20.55
CA GLU A 64 -5.49 -6.23 -21.72
C GLU A 64 -4.19 -6.93 -22.15
N LYS A 65 -3.05 -6.24 -21.98
CA LYS A 65 -1.73 -6.70 -22.47
C LYS A 65 -0.96 -7.51 -21.43
N GLU A 66 -1.04 -7.13 -20.16
CA GLU A 66 -0.20 -7.69 -19.10
C GLU A 66 -0.67 -9.07 -18.64
N ASN A 67 0.28 -9.88 -18.21
CA ASN A 67 0.02 -11.22 -17.68
C ASN A 67 0.92 -11.56 -16.48
N VAL A 68 0.97 -10.63 -15.53
CA VAL A 68 1.78 -10.80 -14.32
C VAL A 68 1.29 -11.98 -13.47
N TYR A 69 -0.02 -12.28 -13.51
CA TYR A 69 -0.60 -13.41 -12.79
C TYR A 69 0.05 -14.76 -13.17
N ASP A 70 0.14 -15.06 -14.46
CA ASP A 70 0.70 -16.34 -14.91
C ASP A 70 2.21 -16.41 -14.61
N LYS A 71 2.92 -15.28 -14.69
CA LYS A 71 4.31 -15.17 -14.21
C LYS A 71 4.42 -15.47 -12.71
N TRP A 72 3.60 -14.83 -11.87
CA TRP A 72 3.62 -15.06 -10.41
C TRP A 72 3.27 -16.49 -10.03
N MET A 73 2.35 -17.13 -10.76
CA MET A 73 2.05 -18.56 -10.61
C MET A 73 3.28 -19.44 -10.92
N GLN A 74 4.02 -19.12 -11.98
CA GLN A 74 5.25 -19.83 -12.35
C GLN A 74 6.35 -19.60 -11.31
N ASP A 75 6.55 -18.37 -10.86
CA ASP A 75 7.51 -18.02 -9.82
C ASP A 75 7.21 -18.78 -8.53
N ALA A 76 5.96 -18.77 -8.06
CA ALA A 76 5.53 -19.49 -6.86
C ALA A 76 5.84 -21.00 -6.98
N LYS A 77 5.55 -21.62 -8.13
CA LYS A 77 5.89 -23.01 -8.40
C LYS A 77 7.40 -23.26 -8.37
N ALA A 78 8.18 -22.41 -9.04
CA ALA A 78 9.64 -22.51 -9.11
C ALA A 78 10.29 -22.37 -7.72
N LEU A 79 9.72 -21.51 -6.87
CA LEU A 79 10.14 -21.30 -5.48
C LEU A 79 9.62 -22.39 -4.52
N GLY A 80 8.94 -23.43 -5.03
CA GLY A 80 8.45 -24.54 -4.23
C GLY A 80 7.34 -24.14 -3.24
N VAL A 81 6.57 -23.10 -3.56
CA VAL A 81 5.40 -22.68 -2.78
C VAL A 81 4.24 -23.64 -3.03
N ARG A 82 3.68 -24.17 -1.94
CA ARG A 82 2.57 -25.15 -1.98
C ARG A 82 1.24 -24.59 -1.50
N GLY A 83 1.24 -23.40 -0.89
CA GLY A 83 0.06 -22.76 -0.33
C GLY A 83 0.32 -21.31 0.02
N THR A 84 -0.73 -20.58 0.37
CA THR A 84 -0.67 -19.15 0.71
C THR A 84 -1.22 -18.90 2.12
N PRO A 85 -0.69 -17.90 2.87
CA PRO A 85 0.49 -17.12 2.51
C PRO A 85 1.78 -17.94 2.65
N THR A 86 2.78 -17.64 1.84
CA THR A 86 4.16 -18.14 2.00
C THR A 86 5.13 -16.97 1.82
N PHE A 87 6.16 -16.91 2.63
CA PHE A 87 7.19 -15.87 2.59
C PHE A 87 8.54 -16.50 2.31
N ILE A 88 9.37 -15.83 1.51
CA ILE A 88 10.75 -16.24 1.25
C ILE A 88 11.63 -15.03 1.54
N ILE A 89 12.43 -15.10 2.60
CA ILE A 89 13.29 -14.01 3.05
C ILE A 89 14.73 -14.46 2.86
N ASN A 90 15.44 -13.89 1.89
CA ASN A 90 16.80 -14.30 1.50
C ASN A 90 16.96 -15.83 1.32
N GLY A 91 15.91 -16.50 0.83
CA GLY A 91 15.88 -17.96 0.60
C GLY A 91 15.27 -18.78 1.75
N ARG A 92 15.09 -18.19 2.93
CA ARG A 92 14.41 -18.83 4.07
C ARG A 92 12.90 -18.80 3.86
N LYS A 93 12.31 -19.97 3.66
CA LYS A 93 10.86 -20.12 3.42
C LYS A 93 10.07 -20.25 4.73
N ILE A 94 9.00 -19.48 4.86
CA ILE A 94 8.03 -19.50 5.97
C ILE A 94 6.65 -19.75 5.38
N GLU A 95 6.01 -20.85 5.75
CA GLU A 95 4.67 -21.21 5.26
C GLU A 95 3.60 -20.81 6.29
N GLY A 96 2.49 -20.21 5.83
CA GLY A 96 1.38 -19.78 6.67
C GLY A 96 1.55 -18.40 7.29
N ASN A 97 0.47 -17.92 7.92
CA ASN A 97 0.44 -16.60 8.56
C ASN A 97 1.20 -16.66 9.91
N GLN A 98 2.51 -16.38 9.88
CA GLN A 98 3.40 -16.43 11.04
C GLN A 98 4.14 -15.09 11.29
N PRO A 99 3.45 -14.03 11.76
CA PRO A 99 4.02 -12.68 11.85
C PRO A 99 5.30 -12.59 12.68
N ASN A 100 5.34 -13.28 13.83
CA ASN A 100 6.51 -13.25 14.72
C ASN A 100 7.73 -13.89 14.07
N LEU A 101 7.55 -15.02 13.39
CA LEU A 101 8.65 -15.71 12.70
C LEU A 101 9.15 -14.90 11.49
N ILE A 102 8.25 -14.21 10.78
CA ILE A 102 8.61 -13.32 9.67
C ILE A 102 9.49 -12.18 10.18
N LYS A 103 9.07 -11.48 11.23
CA LYS A 103 9.86 -10.38 11.83
C LYS A 103 11.19 -10.87 12.36
N GLN A 104 11.20 -11.98 13.11
CA GLN A 104 12.43 -12.59 13.60
C GLN A 104 13.40 -12.91 12.45
N THR A 105 12.90 -13.50 11.36
CA THR A 105 13.73 -13.84 10.20
C THR A 105 14.27 -12.59 9.51
N ILE A 106 13.48 -11.51 9.39
CA ILE A 106 13.96 -10.22 8.89
C ILE A 106 15.10 -9.69 9.75
N GLU A 107 14.95 -9.69 11.08
CA GLU A 107 15.98 -9.16 11.99
C GLU A 107 17.28 -9.98 11.94
N GLU A 108 17.17 -11.31 11.84
CA GLU A 108 18.34 -12.19 11.68
C GLU A 108 19.07 -11.91 10.35
N GLU A 109 18.32 -11.73 9.26
CA GLU A 109 18.88 -11.43 7.93
C GLU A 109 19.43 -10.01 7.83
N LEU A 110 18.90 -9.05 8.59
CA LEU A 110 19.48 -7.70 8.69
C LEU A 110 20.83 -7.69 9.40
N GLN A 111 21.06 -8.63 10.32
CA GLN A 111 22.34 -8.75 11.04
C GLN A 111 23.39 -9.51 10.22
N ASN A 112 22.98 -10.59 9.56
CA ASN A 112 23.87 -11.43 8.75
C ASN A 112 23.14 -11.95 7.50
N PRO A 113 23.13 -11.17 6.40
CA PRO A 113 22.38 -11.51 5.19
C PRO A 113 22.87 -12.80 4.55
N SER A 114 21.97 -13.76 4.38
CA SER A 114 22.21 -14.99 3.62
C SER A 114 22.38 -14.67 2.12
N PRO A 115 23.40 -15.23 1.44
CA PRO A 115 23.51 -15.11 -0.01
C PRO A 115 22.29 -15.73 -0.71
N HIS A 116 21.75 -15.03 -1.70
CA HIS A 116 20.60 -15.51 -2.46
C HIS A 116 20.64 -15.03 -3.93
N ASP A 117 19.99 -15.77 -4.83
CA ASP A 117 19.86 -15.45 -6.26
C ASP A 117 18.42 -15.06 -6.65
N LEU A 118 17.59 -14.73 -5.66
CA LEU A 118 16.16 -14.45 -5.82
C LEU A 118 15.82 -13.26 -6.74
N TRP A 119 16.78 -12.37 -7.03
CA TRP A 119 16.56 -11.19 -7.87
C TRP A 119 16.07 -11.52 -9.29
N GLN A 120 16.39 -12.70 -9.80
CA GLN A 120 15.88 -13.19 -11.09
C GLN A 120 14.34 -13.35 -11.10
N TYR A 121 13.72 -13.60 -9.95
CA TYR A 121 12.27 -13.77 -9.84
C TYR A 121 11.51 -12.46 -9.67
N VAL A 122 12.19 -11.35 -9.34
CA VAL A 122 11.54 -10.12 -8.84
C VAL A 122 11.92 -8.82 -9.55
N ASN A 123 12.97 -8.79 -10.36
CA ASN A 123 13.49 -7.55 -10.97
C ASN A 123 12.50 -6.77 -11.86
N LYS A 124 11.41 -7.41 -12.29
CA LYS A 124 10.31 -6.82 -13.08
C LYS A 124 8.96 -6.86 -12.36
N ASP A 125 8.96 -7.06 -11.04
CA ASP A 125 7.74 -7.06 -10.23
C ASP A 125 7.56 -5.74 -9.47
N ILE A 126 6.49 -5.67 -8.69
CA ILE A 126 6.26 -4.65 -7.68
C ILE A 126 7.33 -4.83 -6.60
N ILE A 127 8.13 -3.80 -6.35
CA ILE A 127 9.11 -3.80 -5.26
C ILE A 127 8.79 -2.64 -4.35
N LEU A 128 8.40 -2.96 -3.12
CA LEU A 128 8.18 -1.99 -2.06
C LEU A 128 9.48 -1.83 -1.26
N GLY A 129 9.76 -0.61 -0.79
CA GLY A 129 10.97 -0.31 -0.01
C GLY A 129 12.22 -0.12 -0.87
N ASN A 130 13.39 -0.42 -0.29
CA ASN A 130 14.68 -0.13 -0.91
C ASN A 130 15.18 -1.33 -1.74
N LYS A 131 15.29 -1.17 -3.07
CA LYS A 131 15.79 -2.21 -3.99
C LYS A 131 17.24 -2.64 -3.72
N SER A 132 18.01 -1.84 -2.99
CA SER A 132 19.39 -2.15 -2.59
C SER A 132 19.49 -2.62 -1.14
N ALA A 133 18.37 -2.88 -0.47
CA ALA A 133 18.36 -3.45 0.86
C ALA A 133 19.05 -4.82 0.91
N PRO A 134 19.73 -5.15 2.02
CA PRO A 134 20.39 -6.45 2.19
C PRO A 134 19.40 -7.62 2.37
N VAL A 135 18.13 -7.32 2.61
CA VAL A 135 17.07 -8.30 2.81
C VAL A 135 16.00 -8.15 1.73
N LEU A 136 15.77 -9.21 0.97
CA LEU A 136 14.67 -9.35 0.02
C LEU A 136 13.65 -10.35 0.58
N ALA A 137 12.41 -9.88 0.75
CA ALA A 137 11.27 -10.69 1.12
C ALA A 137 10.31 -10.81 -0.07
N ILE A 138 9.98 -12.04 -0.46
CA ILE A 138 8.92 -12.35 -1.41
C ILE A 138 7.72 -12.86 -0.63
N GLU A 139 6.58 -12.21 -0.77
CA GLU A 139 5.30 -12.69 -0.25
C GLU A 139 4.52 -13.33 -1.40
N VAL A 140 4.13 -14.60 -1.25
CA VAL A 140 3.15 -15.24 -2.12
C VAL A 140 1.82 -15.33 -1.38
N SER A 141 0.86 -14.54 -1.86
CA SER A 141 -0.44 -14.28 -1.24
C SER A 141 -1.58 -14.67 -2.19
N SER A 142 -2.83 -14.57 -1.74
CA SER A 142 -4.01 -14.81 -2.58
C SER A 142 -5.23 -14.02 -2.10
N PHE A 143 -5.97 -13.41 -3.04
CA PHE A 143 -7.23 -12.73 -2.74
C PHE A 143 -8.31 -13.65 -2.17
N THR A 144 -8.22 -14.96 -2.45
CA THR A 144 -9.17 -15.97 -1.97
C THR A 144 -8.74 -16.64 -0.67
N CYS A 145 -7.56 -16.32 -0.13
CA CYS A 145 -7.05 -16.93 1.09
C CYS A 145 -7.40 -16.08 2.33
N PRO A 146 -8.17 -16.61 3.30
CA PRO A 146 -8.52 -15.87 4.51
C PRO A 146 -7.31 -15.55 5.38
N HIS A 147 -6.29 -16.42 5.41
CA HIS A 147 -5.06 -16.17 6.16
C HIS A 147 -4.20 -15.08 5.53
N CYS A 148 -4.22 -14.94 4.20
CA CYS A 148 -3.58 -13.82 3.50
C CYS A 148 -4.25 -12.51 3.87
N ARG A 149 -5.59 -12.46 3.78
CA ARG A 149 -6.37 -11.27 4.21
C ARG A 149 -6.09 -10.91 5.68
N ALA A 150 -6.02 -11.91 6.56
CA ALA A 150 -5.71 -11.68 7.98
C ALA A 150 -4.29 -11.13 8.18
N PHE A 151 -3.29 -11.67 7.48
CA PHE A 151 -1.92 -11.15 7.51
C PHE A 151 -1.86 -9.70 6.98
N HIS A 152 -2.47 -9.45 5.83
CA HIS A 152 -2.52 -8.14 5.16
C HIS A 152 -3.14 -7.06 6.05
N LYS A 153 -4.22 -7.38 6.75
CA LYS A 153 -4.92 -6.41 7.61
C LYS A 153 -4.27 -6.17 8.98
N SER A 154 -3.51 -7.13 9.51
CA SER A 154 -3.02 -7.05 10.90
C SER A 154 -1.50 -7.00 11.05
N ALA A 155 -0.76 -7.78 10.27
CA ALA A 155 0.69 -7.91 10.43
C ALA A 155 1.48 -7.08 9.41
N PHE A 156 1.00 -7.02 8.16
CA PHE A 156 1.67 -6.28 7.10
C PHE A 156 1.87 -4.78 7.41
N PRO A 157 0.92 -4.04 8.03
CA PRO A 157 1.12 -2.62 8.31
C PRO A 157 2.34 -2.35 9.21
N GLU A 158 2.52 -3.14 10.27
CA GLU A 158 3.65 -3.01 11.18
C GLU A 158 4.97 -3.39 10.50
N ILE A 159 4.96 -4.43 9.65
CA ILE A 159 6.14 -4.81 8.85
C ILE A 159 6.51 -3.68 7.88
N LYS A 160 5.50 -3.11 7.22
CA LYS A 160 5.68 -2.00 6.27
C LYS A 160 6.32 -0.81 6.96
N GLU A 161 5.75 -0.35 8.06
CA GLU A 161 6.25 0.79 8.82
C GLU A 161 7.67 0.54 9.36
N SER A 162 7.92 -0.64 9.94
CA SER A 162 9.18 -0.92 10.65
C SER A 162 10.36 -1.22 9.71
N TYR A 163 10.09 -1.82 8.55
CA TYR A 163 11.12 -2.40 7.67
C TYR A 163 11.09 -1.89 6.23
N ILE A 164 9.90 -1.76 5.63
CA ILE A 164 9.77 -1.40 4.21
C ILE A 164 9.98 0.11 4.04
N ASP A 165 9.22 0.91 4.80
CA ASP A 165 9.22 2.37 4.74
C ASP A 165 10.53 2.97 5.29
N THR A 166 11.20 2.26 6.20
CA THR A 166 12.54 2.62 6.70
C THR A 166 13.66 2.23 5.73
N GLY A 167 13.33 1.57 4.60
CA GLY A 167 14.29 1.15 3.59
C GLY A 167 15.23 0.01 4.03
N LYS A 168 14.90 -0.68 5.13
CA LYS A 168 15.68 -1.82 5.64
C LYS A 168 15.55 -3.06 4.75
N ILE A 169 14.39 -3.24 4.11
CA ILE A 169 14.12 -4.41 3.26
C ILE A 169 13.52 -4.00 1.90
N ALA A 170 13.64 -4.90 0.93
CA ALA A 170 12.81 -4.93 -0.27
C ALA A 170 11.69 -5.96 -0.06
N TRP A 171 10.44 -5.59 -0.32
CA TRP A 171 9.28 -6.50 -0.23
C TRP A 171 8.57 -6.63 -1.57
N VAL A 172 8.36 -7.86 -2.01
CA VAL A 172 7.79 -8.19 -3.33
C VAL A 172 6.53 -9.02 -3.16
N PRO A 173 5.34 -8.41 -3.25
CA PRO A 173 4.08 -9.13 -3.18
C PRO A 173 3.76 -9.80 -4.53
N LYS A 174 3.44 -11.09 -4.48
CA LYS A 174 2.90 -11.90 -5.58
C LYS A 174 1.52 -12.38 -5.16
N ILE A 175 0.47 -11.64 -5.51
CA ILE A 175 -0.89 -11.89 -5.05
C ILE A 175 -1.65 -12.68 -6.12
N LEU A 176 -2.11 -13.88 -5.79
CA LEU A 176 -2.75 -14.84 -6.69
C LEU A 176 -4.27 -14.91 -6.45
N GLY A 177 -4.93 -15.91 -7.04
CA GLY A 177 -6.35 -16.24 -6.83
C GLY A 177 -7.33 -15.44 -7.69
N ASP A 178 -6.95 -14.29 -8.23
CA ASP A 178 -7.76 -13.50 -9.17
C ASP A 178 -6.87 -12.81 -10.20
N LYS A 179 -6.87 -13.32 -11.44
CA LYS A 179 -6.01 -12.83 -12.52
C LYS A 179 -6.22 -11.35 -12.83
N LYS A 180 -7.48 -10.88 -12.82
CA LYS A 180 -7.79 -9.49 -13.13
C LYS A 180 -7.23 -8.58 -12.05
N LYS A 181 -7.45 -8.91 -10.76
CA LYS A 181 -6.92 -8.13 -9.65
C LYS A 181 -5.38 -8.13 -9.63
N SER A 182 -4.74 -9.28 -9.85
CA SER A 182 -3.27 -9.37 -9.89
C SER A 182 -2.65 -8.48 -10.97
N ASN A 183 -3.16 -8.57 -12.20
CA ASN A 183 -2.74 -7.72 -13.30
C ASN A 183 -3.00 -6.23 -12.98
N ALA A 184 -4.14 -5.94 -12.36
CA ALA A 184 -4.49 -4.58 -11.99
C ALA A 184 -3.53 -3.95 -10.98
N ILE A 185 -3.07 -4.70 -9.98
CA ILE A 185 -2.09 -4.17 -9.02
C ILE A 185 -0.81 -3.77 -9.76
N TYR A 186 -0.31 -4.61 -10.67
CA TYR A 186 0.90 -4.29 -11.44
C TYR A 186 0.68 -3.06 -12.34
N CYS A 187 -0.41 -3.03 -13.09
CA CYS A 187 -0.75 -1.88 -13.94
C CYS A 187 -0.92 -0.58 -13.14
N PHE A 188 -1.47 -0.67 -11.92
CA PHE A 188 -1.62 0.47 -11.02
C PHE A 188 -0.25 0.93 -10.54
N TYR A 189 0.60 -0.01 -10.12
CA TYR A 189 1.96 0.26 -9.66
C TYR A 189 2.82 0.98 -10.71
N LEU A 190 2.64 0.68 -12.00
CA LEU A 190 3.37 1.37 -13.07
C LEU A 190 3.08 2.88 -13.11
N GLN A 191 1.91 3.32 -12.68
CA GLN A 191 1.52 4.73 -12.66
C GLN A 191 1.66 5.38 -11.27
N ARG A 192 1.31 4.63 -10.22
CA ARG A 192 1.22 5.12 -8.83
C ARG A 192 1.90 4.15 -7.86
N PRO A 193 3.22 3.96 -7.97
CA PRO A 193 3.94 3.05 -7.07
C PRO A 193 3.85 3.49 -5.60
N ASP A 194 3.64 4.79 -5.35
CA ASP A 194 3.44 5.38 -4.03
C ASP A 194 2.10 5.02 -3.36
N LYS A 195 1.12 4.52 -4.14
CA LYS A 195 -0.24 4.16 -3.67
C LYS A 195 -0.64 2.72 -3.89
N VAL A 196 0.29 1.88 -4.35
CA VAL A 196 -0.03 0.48 -4.70
C VAL A 196 -0.52 -0.29 -3.48
N VAL A 197 -0.03 0.00 -2.28
CA VAL A 197 -0.47 -0.68 -1.05
C VAL A 197 -1.92 -0.33 -0.73
N GLU A 198 -2.27 0.94 -0.76
CA GLU A 198 -3.66 1.39 -0.54
C GLU A 198 -4.61 0.83 -1.59
N TYR A 199 -4.15 0.66 -2.83
CA TYR A 199 -4.93 0.01 -3.87
C TYR A 199 -5.11 -1.50 -3.61
N ILE A 200 -4.07 -2.20 -3.13
CA ILE A 200 -4.15 -3.60 -2.70
C ILE A 200 -5.14 -3.74 -1.53
N ASP A 201 -5.12 -2.82 -0.57
CA ASP A 201 -6.05 -2.81 0.59
C ASP A 201 -7.50 -2.90 0.12
N LEU A 202 -7.89 -2.01 -0.81
CA LEU A 202 -9.25 -1.96 -1.37
C LEU A 202 -9.62 -3.24 -2.13
N LEU A 203 -8.66 -3.89 -2.79
CA LEU A 203 -8.91 -5.14 -3.53
C LEU A 203 -9.06 -6.38 -2.62
N PHE A 204 -8.56 -6.30 -1.39
CA PHE A 204 -8.74 -7.31 -0.35
C PHE A 204 -10.05 -7.16 0.44
N GLU A 205 -10.82 -6.08 0.23
CA GLU A 205 -12.15 -5.92 0.85
C GLU A 205 -13.17 -6.92 0.31
#